data_AF-A0A2A9FCD7-F1
#
_entry.id   AF-A0A2A9FCD7-F1
#
_cell.length_a   1.000
_cell.length_b   1.000
_cell.length_c   1.000
_cell.angle_alpha   90.00
_cell.angle_beta   90.00
_cell.angle_gamma   90.00
#
_symmetry.space_group_name_H-M   'P 1'
#
loop_
_entity.id
_entity.type
_entity.pdbx_description
1 polymer ?
#
loop_
_entity_poly.entity_id
_entity_poly.type
_entity_poly.pdbx_seq_one_letter_code
_entity_poly.pdbx_strand_id
1 'polypeptide(L)'
;MILRRAARPLLASIFIFGGIGALRDVQGHAKAAEPLITGAFDKADGLVPERVPRDPATLVRIDAAVKIGAGFALATGRAPRLAAVALLGSLVPTTLASHRFWAETDPVAKAGQQVHFLKNAGLAGGLLLAVGDTAGKPSLGWRARRAAKKAGKRAERLGKKAERSRTD
;
A
#
# COMPACT_ATOMS: atom_id res chain seq x y z
N MET A 1 -5.65 21.42 6.81
CA MET A 1 -6.60 20.75 5.87
C MET A 1 -6.20 20.88 4.40
N ILE A 2 -5.60 22.00 3.97
CA ILE A 2 -5.25 22.25 2.57
C ILE A 2 -4.12 21.33 2.08
N LEU A 3 -3.04 21.15 2.87
CA LEU A 3 -1.91 20.30 2.50
C LEU A 3 -2.34 18.88 2.07
N ARG A 4 -3.26 18.24 2.80
CA ARG A 4 -3.72 16.88 2.48
C ARG A 4 -4.56 16.83 1.20
N ARG A 5 -5.33 17.89 0.93
CA ARG A 5 -6.17 18.03 -0.28
C ARG A 5 -5.32 18.23 -1.54
N ALA A 6 -4.11 18.78 -1.40
CA ALA A 6 -3.17 18.90 -2.51
C ALA A 6 -2.24 17.67 -2.62
N ALA A 7 -1.64 17.25 -1.50
CA ALA A 7 -0.61 16.20 -1.48
C ALA A 7 -1.14 14.84 -1.94
N ARG A 8 -2.37 14.45 -1.57
CA ARG A 8 -2.91 13.13 -1.92
C ARG A 8 -3.20 12.99 -3.42
N PRO A 9 -3.88 13.95 -4.09
CA PRO A 9 -4.01 13.92 -5.55
C PRO A 9 -2.67 13.95 -6.28
N LEU A 10 -1.71 14.76 -5.81
CA LEU A 10 -0.38 14.81 -6.41
C LEU A 10 0.35 13.48 -6.30
N LEU A 11 0.35 12.86 -5.11
CA LEU A 11 0.96 11.54 -4.92
C LEU A 11 0.22 10.46 -5.73
N ALA A 12 -1.10 10.51 -5.81
CA ALA A 12 -1.91 9.55 -6.56
C ALA A 12 -1.71 9.64 -8.08
N SER A 13 -1.36 10.83 -8.61
CA SER A 13 -1.32 11.11 -10.05
C SER A 13 -0.45 10.12 -10.82
N ILE A 14 0.74 9.80 -10.32
CA ILE A 14 1.69 8.90 -10.98
C ILE A 14 1.18 7.46 -11.05
N PHE A 15 0.44 7.01 -10.04
CA PHE A 15 -0.17 5.68 -10.02
C PHE A 15 -1.33 5.61 -11.01
N ILE A 16 -2.21 6.61 -11.00
CA ILE A 16 -3.34 6.67 -11.94
C ILE A 16 -2.83 6.71 -13.38
N PHE A 17 -1.88 7.60 -13.66
CA PHE A 17 -1.30 7.75 -15.00
C PHE A 17 -0.60 6.46 -15.45
N GLY A 18 0.25 5.88 -14.59
CA GLY A 18 0.93 4.62 -14.90
C GLY A 18 -0.03 3.45 -15.09
N GLY A 19 -1.10 3.36 -14.29
CA GLY A 19 -2.13 2.34 -14.43
C GLY A 19 -2.91 2.46 -15.74
N ILE A 20 -3.26 3.69 -16.15
CA ILE A 20 -3.91 3.92 -17.45
C ILE A 20 -2.97 3.53 -18.59
N GLY A 21 -1.69 3.89 -18.51
CA GLY A 21 -0.67 3.46 -19.47
C GLY A 21 -0.60 1.94 -19.58
N ALA A 22 -0.59 1.25 -18.43
CA ALA A 22 -0.57 -0.22 -18.37
C ALA A 22 -1.79 -0.88 -19.03
N LEU A 23 -2.98 -0.27 -18.93
CA LEU A 23 -4.18 -0.78 -19.61
C LEU A 23 -4.20 -0.48 -21.11
N ARG A 24 -3.51 0.56 -21.57
CA ARG A 24 -3.42 0.91 -22.99
C ARG A 24 -2.51 -0.05 -23.76
N ASP A 25 -1.45 -0.55 -23.12
CA ASP A 25 -0.54 -1.52 -23.71
C ASP A 25 -0.30 -2.73 -22.80
N VAL A 26 -1.37 -3.47 -22.51
CA VAL A 26 -1.29 -4.65 -21.62
C VAL A 26 -0.25 -5.66 -22.11
N GLN A 27 -0.15 -5.87 -23.43
CA GLN A 27 0.73 -6.89 -24.00
C GLN A 27 2.21 -6.50 -23.92
N GLY A 28 2.55 -5.23 -24.22
CA GLY A 28 3.92 -4.74 -24.06
C GLY A 28 4.38 -4.81 -22.60
N HIS A 29 3.50 -4.43 -21.66
CA HIS A 29 3.78 -4.53 -20.24
C HIS A 29 3.85 -5.99 -19.74
N ALA A 30 3.00 -6.88 -20.26
CA ALA A 30 3.02 -8.31 -19.93
C ALA A 30 4.34 -8.94 -20.35
N LYS A 31 4.77 -8.70 -21.60
CA LYS A 31 6.04 -9.19 -22.13
C LYS A 31 7.25 -8.66 -21.36
N ALA A 32 7.22 -7.38 -20.97
CA ALA A 32 8.28 -6.78 -20.16
C ALA A 32 8.32 -7.38 -18.73
N ALA A 33 7.17 -7.76 -18.18
CA ALA A 33 7.05 -8.31 -16.84
C ALA A 33 7.26 -9.84 -16.79
N GLU A 34 7.19 -10.54 -17.91
CA GLU A 34 7.25 -12.01 -17.99
C GLU A 34 8.47 -12.64 -17.31
N PRO A 35 9.72 -12.17 -17.51
CA PRO A 35 10.89 -12.73 -16.82
C PRO A 35 10.83 -12.52 -15.30
N LEU A 36 10.22 -11.41 -14.89
CA LEU A 36 10.08 -11.02 -13.49
C LEU A 36 9.00 -11.84 -12.78
N ILE A 37 7.88 -12.05 -13.45
CA ILE A 37 6.75 -12.85 -12.96
C ILE A 37 7.16 -14.30 -12.81
N THR A 38 7.81 -14.87 -13.82
CA THR A 38 8.31 -16.25 -13.80
C THR A 38 9.30 -16.44 -12.65
N GLY A 39 10.34 -15.60 -12.58
CA GLY A 39 11.33 -15.69 -11.51
C GLY A 39 10.79 -15.38 -10.09
N ALA A 40 9.68 -14.65 -9.98
CA ALA A 40 9.00 -14.43 -8.70
C ALA A 40 8.19 -15.67 -8.27
N PHE A 41 7.48 -16.31 -9.19
CA PHE A 41 6.74 -17.54 -8.90
C PHE A 41 7.67 -18.71 -8.60
N ASP A 42 8.80 -18.83 -9.30
CA ASP A 42 9.81 -19.87 -9.05
C ASP A 42 10.37 -19.80 -7.62
N LYS A 43 10.58 -18.58 -7.11
CA LYS A 43 11.08 -18.35 -5.73
C LYS A 43 9.99 -18.45 -4.66
N ALA A 44 8.73 -18.29 -5.06
CA ALA A 44 7.58 -18.32 -4.17
C ALA A 44 6.80 -19.64 -4.29
N ASP A 45 7.42 -20.65 -4.90
CA ASP A 45 6.81 -21.96 -5.08
C ASP A 45 6.40 -22.55 -3.73
N GLY A 46 5.16 -23.04 -3.63
CA GLY A 46 4.53 -23.48 -2.38
C GLY A 46 4.04 -22.38 -1.42
N LEU A 47 4.40 -21.10 -1.61
CA LEU A 47 3.88 -19.96 -0.81
C LEU A 47 2.70 -19.27 -1.49
N VAL A 48 2.62 -19.32 -2.82
CA VAL A 48 1.55 -18.69 -3.59
C VAL A 48 0.41 -19.69 -3.81
N PRO A 49 -0.83 -19.37 -3.39
CA PRO A 49 -1.98 -20.21 -3.67
C PRO A 49 -2.18 -20.44 -5.18
N GLU A 50 -2.58 -21.64 -5.58
CA GLU A 50 -2.84 -21.98 -7.00
C GLU A 50 -3.90 -21.09 -7.66
N ARG A 51 -4.77 -20.48 -6.85
CA ARG A 51 -5.80 -19.52 -7.25
C ARG A 51 -5.26 -18.15 -7.69
N VAL A 52 -3.95 -17.90 -7.57
CA VAL A 52 -3.32 -16.69 -8.10
C VAL A 52 -3.06 -16.87 -9.61
N PRO A 53 -3.57 -15.95 -10.46
CA PRO A 53 -3.32 -16.01 -11.90
C PRO A 53 -1.83 -15.98 -12.21
N ARG A 54 -1.37 -16.88 -13.08
CA ARG A 54 0.02 -16.91 -13.56
C ARG A 54 0.22 -16.20 -14.90
N ASP A 55 -0.88 -15.88 -15.59
CA ASP A 55 -0.85 -15.13 -16.85
C ASP A 55 -0.35 -13.69 -16.63
N PRO A 56 0.76 -13.28 -17.29
CA PRO A 56 1.30 -11.93 -17.17
C PRO A 56 0.33 -10.82 -17.54
N ALA A 57 -0.50 -11.02 -18.57
CA ALA A 57 -1.46 -10.02 -19.00
C ALA A 57 -2.54 -9.78 -17.92
N THR A 58 -3.02 -10.84 -17.28
CA THR A 58 -3.96 -10.76 -16.16
C THR A 58 -3.34 -10.05 -14.96
N LEU A 59 -2.10 -10.35 -14.61
CA LEU A 59 -1.40 -9.69 -13.51
C LEU A 59 -1.20 -8.18 -13.77
N VAL A 60 -0.84 -7.80 -14.99
CA VAL A 60 -0.73 -6.39 -15.41
C VAL A 60 -2.08 -5.68 -15.28
N ARG A 61 -3.19 -6.32 -15.69
CA ARG A 61 -4.54 -5.75 -15.53
C ARG A 61 -4.91 -5.56 -14.06
N ILE A 62 -4.59 -6.52 -13.20
CA ILE A 62 -4.83 -6.43 -11.75
C ILE A 62 -4.03 -5.27 -11.15
N ASP A 63 -2.73 -5.21 -11.43
CA ASP A 63 -1.85 -4.14 -10.95
C ASP A 63 -2.34 -2.75 -11.40
N ALA A 64 -2.74 -2.62 -12.67
CA ALA A 64 -3.29 -1.40 -13.21
C ALA A 64 -4.61 -1.00 -12.53
N ALA A 65 -5.52 -1.96 -12.30
CA ALA A 65 -6.77 -1.72 -11.59
C ALA A 65 -6.53 -1.27 -10.15
N VAL A 66 -5.56 -1.87 -9.44
CA VAL A 66 -5.14 -1.44 -8.10
C VAL A 66 -4.60 -0.02 -8.14
N LYS A 67 -3.68 0.29 -9.07
CA LYS A 67 -3.09 1.64 -9.20
C LYS A 67 -4.14 2.72 -9.44
N ILE A 68 -5.09 2.47 -10.35
CA ILE A 68 -6.17 3.41 -10.67
C ILE A 68 -7.14 3.54 -9.49
N GLY A 69 -7.65 2.41 -8.98
CA GLY A 69 -8.66 2.39 -7.92
C GLY A 69 -8.12 2.95 -6.61
N ALA A 70 -6.95 2.48 -6.17
CA ALA A 70 -6.31 2.98 -4.95
C ALA A 70 -5.79 4.41 -5.13
N GLY A 71 -5.30 4.78 -6.32
CA GLY A 71 -4.95 6.17 -6.65
C GLY A 71 -6.14 7.11 -6.48
N PHE A 72 -7.30 6.76 -7.05
CA PHE A 72 -8.52 7.55 -6.92
C PHE A 72 -9.02 7.61 -5.48
N ALA A 73 -8.99 6.48 -4.76
CA ALA A 73 -9.36 6.42 -3.34
C ALA A 73 -8.44 7.30 -2.48
N LEU A 74 -7.12 7.30 -2.75
CA LEU A 74 -6.16 8.16 -2.08
C LEU A 74 -6.44 9.64 -2.38
N ALA A 75 -6.61 10.00 -3.66
CA ALA A 75 -6.85 11.36 -4.11
C ALA A 75 -8.14 11.96 -3.49
N THR A 76 -9.22 11.19 -3.48
CA THR A 76 -10.52 11.60 -2.90
C THR A 76 -10.55 11.50 -1.38
N GLY A 77 -9.54 10.87 -0.76
CA GLY A 77 -9.49 10.63 0.68
C GLY A 77 -10.46 9.55 1.16
N ARG A 78 -10.91 8.66 0.28
CA ARG A 78 -11.71 7.47 0.60
C ARG A 78 -10.77 6.36 1.09
N ALA A 79 -10.85 6.01 2.38
CA ALA A 79 -9.97 5.00 3.00
C ALA A 79 -8.47 5.19 2.65
N PRO A 80 -7.89 6.39 2.83
CA PRO A 80 -6.60 6.78 2.24
C PRO A 80 -5.44 5.92 2.75
N ARG A 81 -5.56 5.37 3.96
CA ARG A 81 -4.54 4.48 4.55
C ARG A 81 -4.51 3.13 3.85
N LEU A 82 -5.67 2.55 3.55
CA LEU A 82 -5.76 1.29 2.81
C LEU A 82 -5.32 1.48 1.35
N ALA A 83 -5.75 2.59 0.74
CA ALA A 83 -5.30 2.97 -0.58
C ALA A 83 -3.77 3.09 -0.65
N ALA A 84 -3.15 3.76 0.32
CA ALA A 84 -1.69 3.89 0.39
C ALA A 84 -0.97 2.55 0.59
N VAL A 85 -1.51 1.65 1.41
CA VAL A 85 -0.99 0.28 1.57
C VAL A 85 -1.08 -0.49 0.25
N ALA A 86 -2.21 -0.42 -0.45
CA ALA A 86 -2.38 -1.10 -1.73
C ALA A 86 -1.40 -0.58 -2.79
N LEU A 87 -1.21 0.74 -2.87
CA LEU A 87 -0.23 1.36 -3.77
C LEU A 87 1.21 0.99 -3.40
N LEU A 88 1.55 0.90 -2.11
CA LEU A 88 2.86 0.41 -1.67
C LEU A 88 3.09 -1.05 -2.08
N GLY A 89 2.09 -1.90 -1.90
CA GLY A 89 2.14 -3.32 -2.27
C GLY A 89 2.36 -3.53 -3.77
N SER A 90 1.87 -2.62 -4.61
CA SER A 90 2.14 -2.62 -6.06
C SER A 90 3.51 -2.00 -6.39
N LEU A 91 3.86 -0.87 -5.78
CA LEU A 91 5.08 -0.11 -6.10
C LEU A 91 6.37 -0.86 -5.74
N VAL A 92 6.41 -1.52 -4.58
CA VAL A 92 7.65 -2.13 -4.08
C VAL A 92 8.12 -3.29 -4.98
N PRO A 93 7.28 -4.30 -5.29
CA PRO A 93 7.66 -5.37 -6.21
C PRO A 93 8.04 -4.85 -7.58
N THR A 94 7.24 -3.95 -8.16
CA THR A 94 7.50 -3.39 -9.50
C THR A 94 8.81 -2.61 -9.57
N THR A 95 9.18 -1.91 -8.50
CA THR A 95 10.47 -1.17 -8.41
C THR A 95 11.66 -2.11 -8.29
N LEU A 96 11.57 -3.10 -7.39
CA LEU A 96 12.62 -4.10 -7.22
C LEU A 96 12.81 -4.97 -8.46
N ALA A 97 11.78 -5.07 -9.30
CA ALA A 97 11.82 -5.83 -10.54
C ALA A 97 12.38 -4.98 -11.70
N SER A 98 11.90 -3.75 -11.87
CA SER A 98 12.16 -2.93 -13.07
C SER A 98 13.37 -2.00 -12.95
N HIS A 99 13.79 -1.66 -11.72
CA HIS A 99 14.81 -0.63 -11.47
C HIS A 99 15.97 -1.15 -10.61
N ARG A 100 16.53 -2.28 -11.01
CA ARG A 100 17.64 -2.97 -10.34
C ARG A 100 18.99 -2.40 -10.75
N PHE A 101 19.26 -1.15 -10.36
CA PHE A 101 20.52 -0.48 -10.73
C PHE A 101 21.79 -1.24 -10.28
N TRP A 102 21.68 -2.11 -9.27
CA TRP A 102 22.77 -2.96 -8.79
C TRP A 102 23.13 -4.12 -9.74
N ALA A 103 22.24 -4.44 -10.69
CA ALA A 103 22.48 -5.46 -11.70
C ALA A 103 22.98 -4.87 -13.04
N GLU A 104 23.03 -3.54 -13.17
CA GLU A 104 23.46 -2.84 -14.38
C GLU A 104 24.98 -2.63 -14.38
N THR A 105 25.62 -2.91 -15.52
CA THR A 105 27.07 -2.81 -15.70
C THR A 105 27.47 -1.54 -16.43
N ASP A 106 26.64 -1.03 -17.33
CA ASP A 106 26.90 0.24 -18.02
C ASP A 106 26.74 1.44 -17.06
N PRO A 107 27.77 2.29 -16.88
CA PRO A 107 27.71 3.40 -15.93
C PRO A 107 26.58 4.41 -16.20
N VAL A 108 26.25 4.66 -17.46
CA VAL A 108 25.22 5.65 -17.84
C VAL A 108 23.82 5.09 -17.57
N ALA A 109 23.55 3.86 -18.01
CA ALA A 109 22.30 3.16 -17.73
C ALA A 109 22.09 2.97 -16.23
N LYS A 110 23.14 2.64 -15.48
CA LYS A 110 23.10 2.48 -14.02
C LYS A 110 22.67 3.76 -13.32
N ALA A 111 23.23 4.91 -13.70
CA ALA A 111 22.85 6.20 -13.15
C ALA A 111 21.36 6.51 -13.41
N GLY A 112 20.87 6.22 -14.62
CA GLY A 112 19.45 6.34 -14.96
C GLY A 112 18.55 5.46 -14.07
N GLN A 113 18.90 4.19 -13.91
CA GLN A 113 18.17 3.24 -13.07
C GLN A 113 18.18 3.65 -11.59
N GLN A 114 19.30 4.20 -11.09
CA GLN A 114 19.38 4.74 -9.73
C GLN A 114 18.38 5.88 -9.53
N VAL A 115 18.26 6.81 -10.48
CA VAL A 115 17.30 7.91 -10.39
C VAL A 115 15.87 7.39 -10.34
N HIS A 116 15.51 6.40 -11.16
CA HIS A 116 14.18 5.79 -11.11
C HIS A 116 13.90 5.09 -9.79
N PHE A 117 14.88 4.34 -9.27
CA PHE A 117 14.79 3.72 -7.96
C PHE A 117 14.57 4.76 -6.85
N LEU A 118 15.35 5.85 -6.84
CA LEU A 118 15.21 6.92 -5.84
C LEU A 118 13.86 7.64 -5.94
N LYS A 119 13.34 7.87 -7.15
CA LYS A 119 11.99 8.42 -7.34
C LYS A 119 10.94 7.51 -6.70
N ASN A 120 11.02 6.21 -6.95
CA ASN A 120 10.08 5.25 -6.37
C ASN A 120 10.25 5.12 -4.85
N ALA A 121 11.48 5.22 -4.32
CA ALA A 121 11.72 5.27 -2.87
C ALA A 121 11.08 6.52 -2.24
N GLY A 122 11.19 7.68 -2.89
CA GLY A 122 10.51 8.91 -2.47
C GLY A 122 8.98 8.77 -2.47
N LEU A 123 8.42 8.16 -3.52
CA LEU A 123 6.98 7.84 -3.60
C LEU A 123 6.55 6.89 -2.48
N ALA A 124 7.33 5.85 -2.20
CA ALA A 124 7.08 4.92 -1.11
C ALA A 124 7.10 5.64 0.25
N GLY A 125 8.05 6.55 0.47
CA GLY A 125 8.09 7.41 1.66
C GLY A 125 6.81 8.25 1.81
N GLY A 126 6.34 8.88 0.73
CA GLY A 126 5.08 9.62 0.71
C GLY A 126 3.87 8.75 1.03
N LEU A 127 3.82 7.53 0.50
CA LEU A 127 2.75 6.57 0.81
C LEU A 127 2.80 6.09 2.26
N LEU A 128 3.98 5.81 2.81
CA LEU A 128 4.15 5.42 4.22
C LEU A 128 3.66 6.52 5.17
N LEU A 129 3.93 7.79 4.86
CA LEU A 129 3.35 8.91 5.59
C LEU A 129 1.82 8.91 5.50
N ALA A 130 1.25 8.60 4.33
CA ALA A 130 -0.20 8.48 4.16
C ALA A 130 -0.81 7.28 4.92
N VAL A 131 -0.07 6.19 5.11
CA VAL A 131 -0.46 5.04 5.96
C VAL A 131 -0.53 5.45 7.44
N GLY A 132 0.44 6.22 7.91
CA GLY A 132 0.50 6.73 9.28
C GLY A 132 -0.49 7.88 9.57
N ASP A 133 -1.00 8.54 8.54
CA ASP A 133 -1.84 9.73 8.68
C ASP A 133 -3.25 9.42 9.23
N THR A 134 -3.50 9.78 10.48
CA THR A 134 -4.84 9.68 11.10
C THR A 134 -5.71 10.92 10.89
N ALA A 135 -5.24 11.92 10.16
CA ALA A 135 -5.95 13.18 9.89
C ALA A 135 -6.49 13.88 11.16
N GLY A 136 -5.74 13.78 12.27
CA GLY A 136 -6.13 14.34 13.56
C GLY A 136 -7.17 13.52 14.34
N LYS A 137 -7.66 12.41 13.79
CA LYS A 137 -8.54 11.49 14.49
C LYS A 137 -7.72 10.53 15.36
N PRO A 138 -8.21 10.13 16.54
CA PRO A 138 -7.54 9.10 17.33
C PRO A 138 -7.49 7.78 16.54
N SER A 139 -6.34 7.11 16.59
CA SER A 139 -6.14 5.84 15.89
C SER A 139 -7.13 4.76 16.37
N LEU A 140 -7.41 3.76 15.52
CA LEU A 140 -8.29 2.64 15.90
C LEU A 140 -7.78 1.92 17.15
N GLY A 141 -6.47 1.73 17.27
CA GLY A 141 -5.85 1.14 18.46
C GLY A 141 -6.07 1.98 19.72
N TRP A 142 -5.99 3.31 19.62
CA TRP A 142 -6.32 4.20 20.73
C TRP A 142 -7.79 4.09 21.12
N ARG A 143 -8.70 4.04 20.14
CA ARG A 143 -10.15 3.89 20.38
C ARG A 143 -10.47 2.56 21.06
N ALA A 144 -9.85 1.47 20.60
CA ALA A 144 -10.00 0.14 21.18
C ALA A 144 -9.49 0.10 22.64
N ARG A 145 -8.27 0.59 22.88
CA ARG A 145 -7.69 0.67 24.25
C ARG A 145 -8.55 1.54 25.16
N ARG A 146 -9.08 2.67 24.68
CA ARG A 146 -9.96 3.55 25.46
C ARG A 146 -11.31 2.88 25.76
N ALA A 147 -11.87 2.11 24.84
CA ALA A 147 -13.08 1.33 25.07
C ALA A 147 -12.85 0.24 26.13
N ALA A 148 -11.77 -0.54 26.01
CA ALA A 148 -11.38 -1.54 27.01
C ALA A 148 -11.17 -0.93 28.40
N LYS A 149 -10.46 0.21 28.49
CA LYS A 149 -10.26 0.93 29.76
C LYS A 149 -11.57 1.41 30.38
N LYS A 150 -12.53 1.87 29.57
CA LYS A 150 -13.86 2.24 30.05
C LYS A 150 -14.66 1.03 30.55
N ALA A 151 -14.61 -0.10 29.85
CA ALA A 151 -15.26 -1.33 30.25
C ALA A 151 -14.71 -1.84 31.59
N GLY A 152 -13.38 -1.88 31.75
CA GLY A 152 -12.73 -2.28 33.01
C GLY A 152 -13.13 -1.38 34.19
N LYS A 153 -13.13 -0.05 34.02
CA LYS A 153 -13.61 0.88 35.06
C LYS A 153 -15.08 0.69 35.43
N ARG A 154 -15.93 0.29 34.48
CA ARG A 154 -17.35 0.04 34.73
C ARG A 154 -17.53 -1.26 35.52
N ALA A 155 -16.79 -2.31 35.16
CA ALA A 155 -16.77 -3.56 35.90
C ALA A 155 -16.29 -3.37 37.35
N GLU A 156 -15.20 -2.63 37.56
CA GLU A 156 -14.67 -2.32 38.90
C GLU A 156 -15.70 -1.59 39.78
N ARG A 157 -16.39 -0.58 39.22
CA ARG A 157 -17.45 0.15 39.93
C ARG A 157 -18.64 -0.72 40.30
N LEU A 158 -19.04 -1.63 39.41
CA LEU A 158 -20.13 -2.57 39.67
C LEU A 158 -19.74 -3.57 40.76
N GLY A 159 -18.51 -4.08 40.74
CA GLY A 159 -17.96 -4.93 41.80
C GLY A 159 -18.00 -4.25 43.16
N LYS A 160 -17.45 -3.02 43.28
CA LYS A 160 -17.47 -2.24 44.53
C LYS A 160 -18.89 -1.94 45.03
N LYS A 161 -19.85 -1.74 44.12
CA LYS A 161 -21.25 -1.49 44.48
C LYS A 161 -21.93 -2.76 45.01
N ALA A 162 -21.67 -3.90 44.38
CA ALA A 162 -22.19 -5.20 44.80
C ALA A 162 -21.62 -5.64 46.16
N GLU A 163 -20.35 -5.34 46.41
CA GLU A 163 -19.67 -5.62 47.68
C GLU A 163 -20.26 -4.80 48.83
N ARG A 164 -20.51 -3.49 48.62
CA ARG A 164 -21.17 -2.62 49.60
C ARG A 164 -22.60 -3.06 49.92
N SER A 165 -23.38 -3.46 48.92
CA SER A 165 -24.76 -3.96 49.14
C SER A 165 -24.82 -5.32 49.85
N ARG A 166 -23.69 -5.96 50.10
CA ARG A 166 -23.59 -7.25 50.78
C ARG A 166 -23.19 -7.11 52.25
N THR A 167 -22.67 -5.94 52.63
CA THR A 167 -22.22 -5.61 53.99
C THR A 167 -23.22 -4.76 54.77
N ASP A 168 -24.28 -4.28 54.12
CA ASP A 168 -25.47 -3.65 54.72
C ASP A 168 -26.58 -4.69 54.92
#